data_AF-A0A238H6A1-F1
#
_entry.id   AF-A0A238H6A1-F1
#
_cell.length_a   1.000
_cell.length_b   1.000
_cell.length_c   1.000
_cell.angle_alpha   90.00
_cell.angle_beta   90.00
_cell.angle_gamma   90.00
#
_symmetry.space_group_name_H-M   'P 1'
#
loop_
_entity.id
_entity.type
_entity.pdbx_description
1 polymer ?
#
loop_
_entity_poly.entity_id
_entity_poly.type
_entity_poly.pdbx_seq_one_letter_code
_entity_poly.pdbx_strand_id
1 'polypeptide(L)'
;MGDQGLVIVGVGRSGERGFQMLYRFADVCACLESCGTNVIFVYPKESARHVLDPISVSSARIRHSPSLFLDAEGRFFRRPCPPRSLALAHLSRDMEPLDTATVVLQDDGWETELRAFLARAQARVMH
;
A
#
# COMPACT_ATOMS: atom_id res chain seq x y z
N MET A 1 -12.81 6.37 6.20
CA MET A 1 -12.63 5.03 5.59
C MET A 1 -13.41 5.02 4.30
N GLY A 2 -12.89 4.37 3.25
CA GLY A 2 -13.62 4.22 2.01
C GLY A 2 -14.87 3.36 2.23
N ASP A 3 -15.91 3.59 1.43
CA ASP A 3 -17.19 2.89 1.58
C ASP A 3 -17.08 1.37 1.37
N GLN A 4 -16.03 0.89 0.71
CA GLN A 4 -15.87 -0.52 0.36
C GLN A 4 -14.70 -1.20 1.10
N GLY A 5 -13.96 -0.45 1.92
CA GLY A 5 -12.87 -0.98 2.73
C GLY A 5 -11.52 -0.31 2.49
N LEU A 6 -10.45 -1.07 2.69
CA LEU A 6 -9.08 -0.57 2.74
C LEU A 6 -8.09 -1.61 2.19
N VAL A 7 -7.20 -1.19 1.32
CA VAL A 7 -6.00 -1.95 0.93
C VAL A 7 -4.78 -1.34 1.58
N ILE A 8 -4.01 -2.17 2.27
CA ILE A 8 -2.80 -1.81 3.00
C ILE A 8 -1.61 -2.48 2.32
N VAL A 9 -0.59 -1.69 1.99
CA VAL A 9 0.69 -2.14 1.47
C VAL A 9 1.78 -1.77 2.46
N GLY A 10 2.16 -2.72 3.32
CA GLY A 10 3.31 -2.61 4.22
C GLY A 10 4.60 -2.79 3.46
N VAL A 11 5.51 -1.82 3.55
CA VAL A 11 6.78 -1.83 2.83
C VAL A 11 7.90 -2.20 3.78
N GLY A 12 8.58 -3.31 3.52
CA GLY A 12 9.73 -3.74 4.31
C GLY A 12 10.91 -2.78 4.26
N ARG A 13 11.85 -2.95 5.20
CA ARG A 13 13.12 -2.22 5.18
C ARG A 13 13.85 -2.44 3.85
N SER A 14 14.48 -1.39 3.32
CA SER A 14 15.12 -1.41 1.99
C SER A 14 14.18 -1.78 0.84
N GLY A 15 12.87 -1.56 0.99
CA GLY A 15 11.95 -1.53 -0.14
C GLY A 15 12.20 -0.32 -1.06
N GLU A 16 11.51 -0.27 -2.20
CA GLU A 16 11.57 0.89 -3.10
C GLU A 16 11.17 2.18 -2.37
N ARG A 17 11.67 3.33 -2.86
CA ARG A 17 11.36 4.63 -2.26
C ARG A 17 9.85 4.87 -2.33
N GLY A 18 9.28 5.48 -1.28
CA GLY A 18 7.82 5.57 -1.17
C GLY A 18 7.14 6.28 -2.34
N PHE A 19 7.80 7.30 -2.89
CA PHE A 19 7.36 8.01 -4.08
C PHE A 19 7.31 7.14 -5.36
N GLN A 20 8.23 6.19 -5.53
CA GLN A 20 8.27 5.34 -6.73
C GLN A 20 7.07 4.40 -6.78
N MET A 21 6.66 3.84 -5.64
CA MET A 21 5.49 2.96 -5.55
C MET A 21 4.19 3.73 -5.81
N LEU A 22 4.02 4.90 -5.20
CA LEU A 22 2.85 5.76 -5.44
C LEU A 22 2.67 6.11 -6.91
N TYR A 23 3.76 6.48 -7.59
CA TYR A 23 3.71 6.84 -9.01
C TYR A 23 3.48 5.61 -9.90
N ARG A 24 4.20 4.51 -9.66
CA ARG A 24 4.16 3.31 -10.51
C ARG A 24 2.80 2.60 -10.48
N PHE A 25 2.07 2.71 -9.37
CA PHE A 25 0.74 2.10 -9.18
C PHE A 25 -0.40 3.11 -9.11
N ALA A 26 -0.17 4.38 -9.49
CA ALA A 26 -1.14 5.46 -9.38
C ALA A 26 -2.48 5.14 -10.05
N ASP A 27 -2.45 4.57 -11.26
CA ASP A 27 -3.66 4.29 -12.05
C ASP A 27 -4.55 3.23 -11.37
N VAL A 28 -3.93 2.16 -10.85
CA VAL A 28 -4.66 1.07 -10.17
C VAL A 28 -5.20 1.54 -8.81
N CYS A 29 -4.41 2.34 -8.07
CA CYS A 29 -4.87 2.94 -6.81
C CYS A 29 -6.05 3.88 -7.05
N ALA A 30 -5.96 4.76 -8.05
CA ALA A 30 -7.03 5.68 -8.41
C ALA A 30 -8.32 4.94 -8.79
N CYS A 31 -8.20 3.80 -9.46
CA CYS A 31 -9.35 2.97 -9.79
C CYS A 31 -10.02 2.37 -8.54
N LEU A 32 -9.24 1.77 -7.63
CA LEU A 32 -9.75 1.26 -6.34
C LEU A 32 -10.46 2.34 -5.52
N GLU A 33 -9.88 3.54 -5.49
CA GLU A 33 -10.41 4.67 -4.74
C GLU A 33 -11.67 5.24 -5.37
N SER A 34 -11.75 5.26 -6.70
CA SER A 34 -12.99 5.58 -7.41
C SER A 34 -14.12 4.57 -7.12
N CYS A 35 -13.75 3.33 -6.78
CA CYS A 35 -14.67 2.30 -6.29
C CYS A 35 -14.92 2.37 -4.78
N GLY A 36 -14.42 3.39 -4.08
CA GLY A 36 -14.61 3.58 -2.64
C GLY A 36 -13.71 2.70 -1.76
N THR A 37 -12.63 2.13 -2.30
CA THR A 37 -11.61 1.40 -1.52
C THR A 37 -10.35 2.23 -1.38
N ASN A 38 -10.00 2.60 -0.16
CA ASN A 38 -8.81 3.40 0.08
C ASN A 38 -7.55 2.56 -0.06
N VAL A 39 -6.47 3.11 -0.63
CA VAL A 39 -5.16 2.46 -0.65
C VAL A 39 -4.19 3.22 0.24
N ILE A 40 -3.51 2.49 1.13
CA ILE A 40 -2.49 3.07 2.01
C ILE A 40 -1.18 2.31 1.91
N PHE A 41 -0.08 3.05 1.87
CA PHE A 41 1.26 2.49 1.93
C PHE A 41 1.86 2.79 3.30
N VAL A 42 2.29 1.74 3.99
CA VAL A 42 2.78 1.80 5.37
C VAL A 42 4.27 1.53 5.38
N TYR A 43 5.07 2.50 5.83
CA TYR A 43 6.52 2.40 5.86
C TYR A 43 7.03 2.31 7.29
N PRO A 44 8.12 1.55 7.54
CA PRO A 44 8.74 1.47 8.84
C PRO A 44 9.41 2.80 9.17
N LYS A 45 9.59 3.08 10.46
CA LYS A 45 10.14 4.34 10.97
C LYS A 45 11.48 4.72 10.35
N GLU A 46 12.33 3.74 10.05
CA GLU A 46 13.65 3.94 9.47
C GLU A 46 13.59 4.54 8.05
N SER A 47 12.45 4.40 7.37
CA SER A 47 12.17 4.99 6.07
C SER A 47 11.62 6.43 6.17
N ALA A 48 11.46 6.99 7.38
CA ALA A 48 10.90 8.32 7.61
C ALA A 48 11.51 9.41 6.73
N ARG A 49 12.84 9.45 6.61
CA ARG A 49 13.56 10.43 5.79
C ARG A 49 13.22 10.40 4.30
N HIS A 50 12.72 9.26 3.80
CA HIS A 50 12.35 9.07 2.40
C HIS A 50 10.83 9.15 2.17
N VAL A 51 10.02 9.09 3.23
CA VAL A 51 8.55 9.15 3.17
C VAL A 51 8.06 10.57 3.49
N LEU A 52 8.77 11.25 4.37
CA LEU A 52 8.54 12.66 4.74
C LEU A 52 9.33 13.62 3.83
N ASP A 53 9.90 13.13 2.73
CA ASP A 53 10.53 14.03 1.78
C ASP A 53 9.47 14.99 1.19
N PRO A 54 9.83 16.25 0.88
CA PRO A 54 8.88 17.25 0.41
C PRO A 54 8.10 16.84 -0.85
N ILE A 55 8.67 15.99 -1.70
CA ILE A 55 8.03 15.49 -2.92
C ILE A 55 6.98 14.44 -2.55
N SER A 56 7.31 13.47 -1.68
CA SER A 56 6.38 12.46 -1.16
C SER A 56 5.19 13.11 -0.44
N VAL A 57 5.44 14.11 0.40
CA VAL A 57 4.39 14.86 1.11
C VAL A 57 3.53 15.70 0.17
N SER A 58 4.15 16.41 -0.78
CA SER A 58 3.40 17.22 -1.75
C SER A 58 2.56 16.36 -2.67
N SER A 59 3.05 15.20 -3.08
CA SER A 59 2.33 14.29 -3.98
C SER A 59 1.14 13.62 -3.32
N ALA A 60 1.26 13.28 -2.03
CA ALA A 60 0.14 12.82 -1.20
C ALA A 60 -0.89 13.93 -0.92
N ARG A 61 -0.48 15.21 -0.93
CA ARG A 61 -1.39 16.36 -0.75
C ARG A 61 -2.09 16.80 -2.04
N ILE A 62 -1.47 16.58 -3.19
CA ILE A 62 -2.01 16.99 -4.50
C ILE A 62 -3.14 16.06 -4.97
N ARG A 63 -3.31 14.88 -4.36
CA ARG A 63 -4.42 13.96 -4.68
C ARG A 63 -5.24 13.69 -3.42
N HIS A 64 -6.57 13.70 -3.56
CA HIS A 64 -7.50 13.18 -2.56
C HIS A 64 -7.41 11.64 -2.51
N SER A 65 -6.21 11.08 -2.31
CA SER A 65 -5.63 10.01 -3.13
C SER A 65 -4.25 9.49 -2.63
N PRO A 66 -3.94 8.17 -2.61
CA PRO A 66 -3.41 7.31 -1.53
C PRO A 66 -2.64 7.94 -0.35
N SER A 67 -2.83 7.41 0.85
CA SER A 67 -2.20 7.93 2.08
C SER A 67 -0.93 7.17 2.47
N LEU A 68 0.15 7.92 2.71
CA LEU A 68 1.40 7.42 3.28
C LEU A 68 1.30 7.40 4.81
N PHE A 69 1.41 6.22 5.41
CA PHE A 69 1.46 6.06 6.86
C PHE A 69 2.86 5.63 7.28
N LEU A 70 3.31 6.20 8.40
CA LEU A 70 4.58 5.87 9.01
C LEU A 70 4.29 5.03 10.25
N ASP A 71 4.65 3.75 10.20
CA ASP A 71 4.52 2.85 11.33
C ASP A 71 5.70 3.07 12.29
N ALA A 72 5.61 4.17 13.05
CA ALA A 72 6.65 4.61 13.98
C ALA A 72 6.96 3.56 15.06
N GLU A 73 5.98 2.73 15.39
CA GLU A 73 6.04 1.77 16.49
C GLU A 73 6.17 0.32 15.99
N GLY A 74 6.12 0.08 14.67
CA GLY A 74 6.16 -1.26 14.09
C GLY A 74 4.95 -2.13 14.46
N ARG A 75 3.83 -1.50 14.81
CA ARG A 75 2.62 -2.18 15.36
C ARG A 75 1.51 -2.32 14.34
N PHE A 76 1.64 -1.70 13.16
CA PHE A 76 0.61 -1.74 12.14
C PHE A 76 0.44 -3.16 11.57
N PHE A 77 1.53 -3.92 11.55
CA PHE A 77 1.51 -5.36 11.28
C PHE A 77 1.84 -6.14 12.54
N ARG A 78 1.10 -7.24 12.78
CA ARG A 78 1.38 -8.17 13.91
C ARG A 78 2.81 -8.72 13.90
N ARG A 79 3.46 -8.73 12.73
CA ARG A 79 4.87 -9.10 12.55
C ARG A 79 5.53 -8.03 11.69
N PRO A 80 6.80 -7.68 11.96
CA PRO A 80 7.54 -6.77 11.10
C PRO A 80 7.56 -7.28 9.66
N CYS A 81 7.28 -6.42 8.69
CA CYS A 81 7.41 -6.79 7.28
C CYS A 81 8.87 -7.16 6.99
N PRO A 82 9.15 -8.33 6.37
CA PRO A 82 10.50 -8.73 6.03
C PRO A 82 11.21 -7.66 5.18
N PRO A 83 12.54 -7.49 5.33
CA PRO A 83 13.30 -6.59 4.47
C PRO A 83 13.14 -6.96 2.99
N ARG A 84 13.06 -5.95 2.11
CA ARG A 84 12.88 -6.12 0.66
C ARG A 84 11.64 -6.95 0.30
N SER A 85 10.56 -6.77 1.05
CA SER A 85 9.27 -7.39 0.79
C SER A 85 8.13 -6.40 0.99
N LEU A 86 6.97 -6.72 0.45
CA LEU A 86 5.71 -6.03 0.70
C LEU A 86 4.76 -6.97 1.42
N ALA A 87 4.14 -6.50 2.50
CA ALA A 87 3.03 -7.16 3.15
C ALA A 87 1.72 -6.53 2.66
N LEU A 88 0.86 -7.31 2.01
CA LEU A 88 -0.39 -6.83 1.42
C LEU A 88 -1.56 -7.32 2.27
N ALA A 89 -2.51 -6.43 2.55
CA ALA A 89 -3.77 -6.79 3.19
C ALA A 89 -4.92 -6.00 2.56
N HIS A 90 -5.96 -6.70 2.14
CA HIS A 90 -7.23 -6.11 1.74
C HIS A 90 -8.23 -6.36 2.86
N LEU A 91 -8.79 -5.30 3.41
CA LEU A 91 -9.74 -5.32 4.52
C LEU A 91 -11.10 -4.83 4.02
N SER A 92 -12.16 -5.45 4.53
CA SER A 92 -13.53 -4.96 4.33
C SER A 92 -13.76 -3.64 5.08
N ARG A 93 -14.94 -3.04 4.89
CA ARG A 93 -15.42 -1.90 5.71
C ARG A 93 -15.37 -2.20 7.22
N ASP A 94 -15.63 -3.45 7.61
CA ASP A 94 -15.64 -3.88 9.00
C ASP A 94 -14.25 -4.26 9.53
N MET A 95 -13.19 -3.97 8.76
CA MET A 95 -11.79 -4.29 9.07
C MET A 95 -11.48 -5.80 9.11
N GLU A 96 -12.35 -6.62 8.53
CA GLU A 96 -12.12 -8.05 8.37
C GLU A 96 -11.21 -8.32 7.17
N PRO A 97 -10.20 -9.19 7.30
CA PRO A 97 -9.29 -9.51 6.21
C PRO A 97 -9.99 -10.28 5.09
N LEU A 98 -10.01 -9.71 3.89
CA LEU A 98 -10.56 -10.31 2.67
C LEU A 98 -9.50 -11.04 1.82
N ASP A 99 -8.27 -10.52 1.82
CA ASP A 99 -7.11 -11.13 1.17
C ASP A 99 -5.82 -10.64 1.84
N THR A 100 -4.79 -11.47 1.87
CA THR A 100 -3.46 -11.10 2.37
C THR A 100 -2.39 -11.78 1.53
N ALA A 101 -1.29 -11.08 1.27
CA ALA A 101 -0.16 -11.65 0.54
C ALA A 101 1.17 -11.08 1.04
N THR A 102 2.26 -11.73 0.67
CA THR A 102 3.61 -11.17 0.82
C THR A 102 4.32 -11.28 -0.52
N VAL A 103 4.88 -10.18 -0.98
CA VAL A 103 5.60 -10.09 -2.26
C VAL A 103 7.07 -9.80 -1.96
N VAL A 104 7.99 -10.54 -2.56
CA VAL A 104 9.43 -10.32 -2.40
C VAL A 104 9.94 -9.42 -3.52
N LEU A 105 10.51 -8.26 -3.18
CA LEU A 105 10.95 -7.26 -4.17
C LEU A 105 12.21 -7.65 -4.96
N GLN A 106 12.86 -8.74 -4.57
CA GLN A 106 14.03 -9.27 -5.28
C GLN A 106 13.65 -10.15 -6.47
N ASP A 107 12.39 -10.57 -6.55
CA ASP A 107 11.91 -11.44 -7.62
C ASP A 107 11.52 -10.58 -8.82
N ASP A 108 11.97 -10.92 -10.02
CA ASP A 108 11.71 -10.12 -11.23
C ASP A 108 10.21 -9.92 -11.54
N GLY A 109 9.34 -10.76 -10.97
CA GLY A 109 7.89 -10.72 -11.13
C GLY A 109 7.11 -9.92 -10.08
N TRP A 110 7.78 -9.31 -9.10
CA TRP A 110 7.11 -8.71 -7.93
C TRP A 110 6.06 -7.64 -8.31
N GLU A 111 6.33 -6.87 -9.36
CA GLU A 111 5.41 -5.84 -9.84
C GLU A 111 4.11 -6.44 -10.37
N THR A 112 4.22 -7.54 -11.11
CA THR A 112 3.07 -8.28 -11.64
C THR A 112 2.24 -8.87 -10.50
N GLU A 113 2.88 -9.40 -9.46
CA GLU A 113 2.19 -9.94 -8.28
C GLU A 113 1.42 -8.87 -7.52
N LEU A 114 2.02 -7.69 -7.33
CA LEU A 114 1.34 -6.57 -6.68
C LEU A 114 0.16 -6.07 -7.52
N ARG A 115 0.33 -5.91 -8.84
CA ARG A 115 -0.77 -5.54 -9.75
C ARG A 115 -1.90 -6.57 -9.70
N ALA A 116 -1.56 -7.85 -9.69
CA ALA A 116 -2.54 -8.92 -9.59
C ALA A 116 -3.30 -8.88 -8.25
N PHE A 117 -2.63 -8.59 -7.14
CA PHE A 117 -3.28 -8.41 -5.84
C PHE A 117 -4.28 -7.24 -5.87
N LEU A 118 -3.86 -6.07 -6.37
CA LEU A 118 -4.72 -4.89 -6.46
C LEU A 118 -5.91 -5.12 -7.40
N ALA A 119 -5.71 -5.80 -8.53
CA ALA A 119 -6.79 -6.16 -9.46
C ALA A 119 -7.79 -7.13 -8.82
N ARG A 120 -7.34 -8.09 -8.00
CA ARG A 120 -8.25 -8.97 -7.23
C ARG A 120 -9.04 -8.19 -6.19
N ALA A 121 -8.41 -7.23 -5.50
CA ALA A 121 -9.10 -6.35 -4.57
C ALA A 121 -10.19 -5.54 -5.30
N GLN A 122 -9.87 -5.00 -6.48
CA GLN A 122 -10.81 -4.25 -7.31
C GLN A 122 -11.99 -5.12 -7.75
N ALA A 123 -11.74 -6.32 -8.27
CA ALA A 123 -12.79 -7.23 -8.69
C ALA A 123 -13.77 -7.54 -7.55
N ARG A 124 -13.26 -7.75 -6.32
CA ARG A 124 -14.09 -8.01 -5.14
C ARG A 124 -15.00 -6.86 -4.72
N VAL A 125 -14.64 -5.63 -5.08
CA VAL A 125 -15.40 -4.42 -4.75
C VAL A 125 -16.47 -4.13 -5.80
N MET A 126 -16.25 -4.59 -7.04
CA MET A 126 -17.19 -4.43 -8.15
C MET A 126 -18.30 -5.50 -8.19
N HIS A 127 -18.20 -6.54 -7.36
CA HIS A 127 -19.16 -7.64 -7.23
C HIS A 127 -19.99 -7.51 -5.95
#